data_AF-A0A946MK80-F1
#
_entry.id   AF-A0A946MK80-F1
#
_cell.length_a   1.000
_cell.length_b   1.000
_cell.length_c   1.000
_cell.angle_alpha   90.00
_cell.angle_beta   90.00
_cell.angle_gamma   90.00
#
_symmetry.space_group_name_H-M   'P 1'
#
loop_
_entity.id
_entity.type
_entity.pdbx_description
1 polymer ?
#
loop_
_entity_poly.entity_id
_entity_poly.type
_entity_poly.pdbx_seq_one_letter_code
_entity_poly.pdbx_strand_id
1 'polypeptide(L)'
;MTQVKTDNITIQELAQNLATFAIDRADTKKILSDLPKNNDLNVSSIEYEIQILKILSVGWAISFFMPVTDKKKEPVTQIFWNSIREVSNNVSTLTKTTTGQDINYFDILKERLNTYLAIMQENPEETKNPVNIIGPAFACACGNENNAIVILTGSKMFTQTLGAVKEYLNIIKIDDIKLN
;
A
#
# COMPACT_ATOMS: atom_id res chain seq x y z
N MET A 1 26.48 4.47 19.85
CA MET A 1 25.14 4.40 20.48
C MET A 1 24.31 5.54 19.93
N THR A 2 23.59 5.29 18.84
CA THR A 2 22.78 6.31 18.15
C THR A 2 21.45 6.42 18.88
N GLN A 3 21.17 7.57 19.48
CA GLN A 3 19.89 7.86 20.12
C GLN A 3 18.79 7.80 19.06
N VAL A 4 17.87 6.84 19.19
CA VAL A 4 16.62 6.83 18.43
C VAL A 4 15.77 7.97 18.98
N LYS A 5 15.74 9.08 18.24
CA LYS A 5 14.91 10.24 18.55
C LYS A 5 13.45 9.78 18.53
N THR A 6 12.83 9.73 19.71
CA THR A 6 11.43 9.35 19.83
C THR A 6 10.60 10.60 19.58
N ASP A 7 10.14 10.78 18.35
CA ASP A 7 9.26 11.89 18.00
C ASP A 7 7.85 11.55 18.50
N ASN A 8 7.35 12.35 19.45
CA ASN A 8 5.95 12.30 19.84
C ASN A 8 5.13 12.94 18.71
N ILE A 9 4.17 12.20 18.16
CA ILE A 9 3.31 12.68 17.09
C ILE A 9 1.83 12.47 17.45
N THR A 10 0.98 13.29 16.84
CA THR A 10 -0.47 13.14 16.92
C THR A 10 -0.96 11.99 16.05
N ILE A 11 -2.18 11.51 16.31
CA ILE A 11 -2.87 10.52 15.47
C ILE A 11 -2.99 11.04 14.03
N GLN A 12 -3.26 12.33 13.86
CA GLN A 12 -3.40 12.95 12.55
C GLN A 12 -2.08 12.91 11.79
N GLU A 13 -0.98 13.33 12.41
CA GLU A 13 0.36 13.28 11.79
C GLU A 13 0.77 11.84 11.46
N LEU A 14 0.49 10.88 12.35
CA LEU A 14 0.74 9.45 12.09
C LEU A 14 0.04 9.00 10.80
N ALA A 15 -1.28 9.18 10.74
CA ALA A 15 -2.07 8.73 9.61
C ALA A 15 -1.67 9.45 8.31
N GLN A 16 -1.36 10.75 8.40
CA GLN A 16 -0.94 11.55 7.25
C GLN A 16 0.44 11.14 6.74
N ASN A 17 1.40 10.85 7.64
CA ASN A 17 2.70 10.31 7.26
C ASN A 17 2.57 8.95 6.57
N LEU A 18 1.69 8.07 7.05
CA LEU A 18 1.40 6.78 6.41
C LEU A 18 0.76 6.96 5.02
N ALA A 19 -0.16 7.91 4.87
CA ALA A 19 -0.78 8.23 3.58
C ALA A 19 0.24 8.82 2.59
N THR A 20 1.10 9.75 3.05
CA THR A 20 2.20 10.31 2.25
C THR A 20 3.17 9.21 1.81
N PHE A 21 3.56 8.33 2.72
CA PHE A 21 4.41 7.19 2.40
C PHE A 21 3.75 6.27 1.36
N ALA A 22 2.45 5.99 1.49
CA ALA A 22 1.69 5.13 0.59
C ALA A 22 1.64 5.66 -0.85
N ILE A 23 1.52 6.98 -1.03
CA ILE A 23 1.44 7.62 -2.36
C ILE A 23 2.80 8.01 -2.93
N ASP A 24 3.84 8.04 -2.09
CA ASP A 24 5.19 8.37 -2.52
C ASP A 24 5.74 7.31 -3.50
N ARG A 25 6.37 7.78 -4.57
CA ARG A 25 6.86 6.96 -5.68
C ARG A 25 8.35 6.62 -5.60
N ALA A 26 9.08 7.04 -4.57
CA ALA A 26 10.53 6.82 -4.51
C ALA A 26 10.86 5.33 -4.47
N ASP A 27 10.18 4.57 -3.62
CA ASP A 27 10.35 3.11 -3.52
C ASP A 27 9.93 2.40 -4.80
N THR A 28 8.81 2.81 -5.39
CA THR A 28 8.31 2.30 -6.67
C THR A 28 9.37 2.46 -7.76
N LYS A 29 9.91 3.68 -7.93
CA LYS A 29 10.96 3.96 -8.92
C LYS A 29 12.22 3.13 -8.69
N LYS A 30 12.62 2.98 -7.42
CA LYS A 30 13.79 2.16 -7.06
C LYS A 30 13.58 0.70 -7.44
N ILE A 31 12.43 0.11 -7.09
CA ILE A 31 12.10 -1.27 -7.44
C ILE A 31 12.04 -1.46 -8.96
N LEU A 32 11.43 -0.52 -9.69
CA LEU A 32 11.34 -0.59 -11.15
C LEU A 32 12.71 -0.44 -11.83
N SER A 33 13.63 0.33 -11.23
CA SER A 33 14.99 0.48 -11.77
C SER A 33 15.85 -0.79 -11.66
N ASP A 34 15.46 -1.71 -10.76
CA ASP A 34 16.09 -3.03 -10.61
C ASP A 34 15.58 -4.04 -11.67
N LEU A 35 14.56 -3.70 -12.45
CA LEU A 35 14.02 -4.61 -13.47
C LEU A 35 15.04 -4.84 -14.60
N PRO A 36 15.17 -6.08 -15.11
CA PRO A 36 16.02 -6.38 -16.24
C PRO A 36 15.63 -5.52 -17.47
N LYS A 37 16.59 -4.87 -18.11
CA LYS A 37 16.33 -3.97 -19.25
C LYS A 37 15.88 -4.66 -20.54
N ASN A 38 16.06 -5.98 -20.64
CA ASN A 38 15.77 -6.79 -21.83
C ASN A 38 14.57 -7.72 -21.61
N ASN A 39 13.47 -7.19 -21.08
CA ASN A 39 12.22 -7.95 -20.97
C ASN A 39 11.10 -7.23 -21.74
N ASP A 40 10.19 -8.01 -22.34
CA ASP A 40 9.01 -7.47 -23.03
C ASP A 40 7.92 -7.00 -22.03
N LEU A 41 8.33 -6.56 -20.84
CA LEU A 41 7.40 -6.15 -19.79
C LEU A 41 6.82 -4.77 -20.09
N ASN A 42 5.52 -4.64 -19.89
CA ASN A 42 4.86 -3.34 -19.85
C ASN A 42 5.16 -2.66 -18.50
N VAL A 43 6.30 -1.96 -18.43
CA VAL A 43 6.75 -1.27 -17.22
C VAL A 43 5.74 -0.25 -16.72
N SER A 44 4.99 0.41 -17.61
CA SER A 44 3.93 1.34 -17.22
C SER A 44 2.77 0.66 -16.48
N SER A 45 2.36 -0.53 -16.93
CA SER A 45 1.35 -1.34 -16.24
C SER A 45 1.84 -1.81 -14.88
N ILE A 46 3.10 -2.24 -14.80
CA ILE A 46 3.72 -2.65 -13.52
C ILE A 46 3.82 -1.45 -12.58
N GLU A 47 4.23 -0.27 -13.04
CA GLU A 47 4.27 0.96 -12.22
C GLU A 47 2.90 1.34 -11.68
N TYR A 48 1.86 1.20 -12.50
CA TYR A 48 0.49 1.48 -12.09
C TYR A 48 0.02 0.53 -10.99
N GLU A 49 0.11 -0.78 -11.24
CA GLU A 49 -0.35 -1.80 -10.30
C GLU A 49 0.50 -1.83 -9.01
N ILE A 50 1.80 -1.55 -9.09
CA ILE A 50 2.68 -1.60 -7.91
C ILE A 50 2.38 -0.44 -6.98
N GLN A 51 1.97 0.71 -7.52
CA GLN A 51 1.53 1.85 -6.74
C GLN A 51 0.21 1.57 -6.02
N ILE A 52 -0.74 0.91 -6.70
CA ILE A 52 -1.97 0.41 -6.08
C ILE A 52 -1.62 -0.56 -4.95
N LEU A 53 -0.74 -1.53 -5.23
CA LEU A 53 -0.32 -2.52 -4.24
C LEU A 53 0.31 -1.85 -3.02
N LYS A 54 1.17 -0.84 -3.18
CA LYS A 54 1.76 -0.08 -2.05
C LYS A 54 0.69 0.55 -1.17
N ILE A 55 -0.30 1.23 -1.76
CA ILE A 55 -1.41 1.87 -1.02
C ILE A 55 -2.19 0.84 -0.21
N LEU A 56 -2.59 -0.26 -0.85
CA LEU A 56 -3.34 -1.32 -0.19
C LEU A 56 -2.51 -2.02 0.91
N SER A 57 -1.22 -2.19 0.68
CA SER A 57 -0.29 -2.78 1.65
C SER A 57 -0.19 -1.94 2.93
N VAL A 58 -0.15 -0.60 2.82
CA VAL A 58 -0.15 0.27 4.00
C VAL A 58 -1.47 0.17 4.77
N GLY A 59 -2.62 0.21 4.07
CA GLY A 59 -3.93 0.05 4.71
C GLY A 59 -4.08 -1.29 5.43
N TRP A 60 -3.52 -2.36 4.84
CA TRP A 60 -3.48 -3.67 5.48
C TRP A 60 -2.50 -3.69 6.67
N ALA A 61 -1.31 -3.10 6.53
CA ALA A 61 -0.33 -3.02 7.61
C ALA A 61 -0.91 -2.34 8.86
N ILE A 62 -1.67 -1.25 8.70
CA ILE A 62 -2.39 -0.60 9.81
C ILE A 62 -3.33 -1.60 10.48
N SER A 63 -4.14 -2.30 9.68
CA SER A 63 -5.12 -3.28 10.17
C SER A 63 -4.46 -4.47 10.87
N PHE A 64 -3.27 -4.88 10.43
CA PHE A 64 -2.56 -6.06 10.93
C PHE A 64 -1.69 -5.76 12.15
N PHE A 65 -0.92 -4.66 12.13
CA PHE A 65 0.04 -4.34 13.20
C PHE A 65 -0.56 -3.57 14.37
N MET A 66 -1.65 -2.82 14.17
CA MET A 66 -2.35 -2.17 15.29
C MET A 66 -3.34 -3.16 15.93
N PRO A 67 -3.24 -3.43 17.24
CA PRO A 67 -4.19 -4.29 17.94
C PRO A 67 -5.62 -3.74 17.85
N VAL A 68 -6.61 -4.63 17.79
CA VAL A 68 -8.04 -4.22 17.80
C VAL A 68 -8.41 -3.48 19.09
N THR A 69 -7.70 -3.77 20.19
CA THR A 69 -7.87 -3.10 21.49
C THR A 69 -7.27 -1.69 21.54
N ASP A 70 -6.48 -1.30 20.55
CA ASP A 70 -5.89 0.04 20.50
C ASP A 70 -6.91 1.05 20.00
N LYS A 71 -7.33 1.96 20.89
CA LYS A 71 -8.28 3.05 20.60
C LYS A 71 -7.80 3.99 19.49
N LYS A 72 -6.50 4.00 19.17
CA LYS A 72 -5.90 4.83 18.12
C LYS A 72 -6.11 4.22 16.73
N LYS A 73 -6.36 2.91 16.62
CA LYS A 73 -6.44 2.18 15.35
C LYS A 73 -7.54 2.71 14.43
N GLU A 74 -8.76 2.88 14.95
CA GLU A 74 -9.90 3.32 14.16
C GLU A 74 -9.69 4.75 13.63
N PRO A 75 -9.33 5.75 14.46
CA PRO A 75 -8.97 7.08 13.97
C PRO A 75 -7.86 7.08 12.92
N VAL A 76 -6.75 6.34 13.14
CA VAL A 76 -5.64 6.26 12.18
C VAL A 76 -6.13 5.68 10.84
N THR A 77 -6.89 4.59 10.89
CA THR A 77 -7.41 3.92 9.69
C THR A 77 -8.35 4.84 8.91
N GLN A 78 -9.24 5.55 9.60
CA GLN A 78 -10.19 6.47 8.97
C GLN A 78 -9.48 7.65 8.32
N ILE A 79 -8.54 8.30 9.02
CA ILE A 79 -7.78 9.43 8.49
C ILE A 79 -6.96 8.99 7.28
N PHE A 80 -6.28 7.84 7.36
CA PHE A 80 -5.52 7.28 6.23
C PHE A 80 -6.39 7.11 4.98
N TRP A 81 -7.53 6.41 5.10
CA TRP A 81 -8.39 6.15 3.93
C TRP A 81 -9.08 7.42 3.40
N ASN A 82 -9.35 8.40 4.26
CA ASN A 82 -9.84 9.71 3.82
C ASN A 82 -8.79 10.44 2.98
N SER A 83 -7.52 10.45 3.41
CA SER A 83 -6.42 11.02 2.62
C SER A 83 -6.23 10.29 1.29
N ILE A 84 -6.31 8.95 1.27
CA ILE A 84 -6.25 8.18 0.02
C ILE A 84 -7.43 8.53 -0.89
N ARG A 85 -8.65 8.66 -0.36
CA ARG A 85 -9.83 9.06 -1.15
C ARG A 85 -9.65 10.44 -1.77
N GLU A 86 -9.11 11.40 -1.03
CA GLU A 86 -8.82 12.74 -1.55
C GLU A 86 -7.82 12.70 -2.71
N VAL A 87 -6.72 11.95 -2.54
CA VAL A 87 -5.74 11.73 -3.61
C VAL A 87 -6.39 11.05 -4.82
N SER A 88 -7.21 10.03 -4.60
CA SER A 88 -7.93 9.34 -5.67
C SER A 88 -8.84 10.28 -6.44
N ASN A 89 -9.58 11.17 -5.77
CA ASN A 89 -10.44 12.16 -6.43
C ASN A 89 -9.62 13.12 -7.31
N ASN A 90 -8.45 13.54 -6.83
CA ASN A 90 -7.54 14.40 -7.60
C ASN A 90 -7.02 13.68 -8.86
N VAL A 91 -6.62 12.40 -8.74
CA VAL A 91 -6.19 11.58 -9.87
C VAL A 91 -7.32 11.37 -10.89
N SER A 92 -8.52 11.03 -10.43
CA SER A 92 -9.72 10.87 -11.28
C SER A 92 -10.03 12.15 -12.05
N THR A 93 -10.06 13.29 -11.35
CA THR A 93 -10.34 14.61 -11.94
C THR A 93 -9.29 14.98 -12.98
N LEU A 94 -8.01 14.85 -12.64
CA LEU A 94 -6.91 15.18 -13.56
C LEU A 94 -6.97 14.30 -14.82
N THR A 95 -7.23 13.01 -14.65
CA THR A 95 -7.34 12.06 -15.78
C THR A 95 -8.48 12.43 -16.72
N LYS A 96 -9.66 12.76 -16.17
CA LYS A 96 -10.82 13.22 -16.94
C LYS A 96 -10.51 14.51 -17.69
N THR A 97 -9.85 15.47 -17.06
CA THR A 97 -9.48 16.74 -17.70
C THR A 97 -8.44 16.56 -18.80
N THR A 98 -7.43 15.70 -18.61
CA THR A 98 -6.31 15.55 -19.55
C THR A 98 -6.60 14.58 -20.70
N THR A 99 -7.34 13.50 -20.44
CA THR A 99 -7.55 12.42 -21.42
C THR A 99 -9.00 12.29 -21.90
N GLY A 100 -9.94 12.98 -21.25
CA GLY A 100 -11.37 12.80 -21.46
C GLY A 100 -11.95 11.51 -20.86
N GLN A 101 -11.11 10.65 -20.28
CA GLN A 101 -11.54 9.39 -19.69
C GLN A 101 -12.08 9.59 -18.27
N ASP A 102 -13.31 9.16 -18.04
CA ASP A 102 -13.91 9.17 -16.71
C ASP A 102 -13.49 7.90 -15.96
N ILE A 103 -12.49 8.04 -15.08
CA ILE A 103 -11.95 6.95 -14.29
C ILE A 103 -12.18 7.28 -12.82
N ASN A 104 -12.72 6.33 -12.04
CA ASN A 104 -12.77 6.45 -10.59
C ASN A 104 -11.62 5.65 -9.95
N TYR A 105 -10.51 6.33 -9.63
CA TYR A 105 -9.34 5.69 -9.05
C TYR A 105 -9.61 5.05 -7.69
N PHE A 106 -10.55 5.57 -6.89
CA PHE A 106 -10.89 4.96 -5.60
C PHE A 106 -11.67 3.65 -5.77
N ASP A 107 -12.51 3.56 -6.81
CA ASP A 107 -13.19 2.30 -7.14
C ASP A 107 -12.20 1.23 -7.58
N ILE A 108 -11.19 1.59 -8.37
CA ILE A 108 -10.10 0.68 -8.76
C ILE A 108 -9.37 0.14 -7.53
N LEU A 109 -9.04 0.99 -6.54
CA LEU A 109 -8.41 0.53 -5.30
C LEU A 109 -9.30 -0.49 -4.55
N LYS A 110 -10.61 -0.26 -4.48
CA LYS A 110 -11.56 -1.19 -3.84
C LYS A 110 -11.66 -2.51 -4.61
N GLU A 111 -11.76 -2.46 -5.93
CA GLU A 111 -11.79 -3.66 -6.78
C GLU A 111 -10.52 -4.49 -6.58
N ARG A 112 -9.35 -3.86 -6.61
CA ARG A 112 -8.07 -4.52 -6.40
C ARG A 112 -7.95 -5.13 -5.01
N LEU A 113 -8.42 -4.43 -3.97
CA LEU A 113 -8.49 -4.98 -2.62
C LEU A 113 -9.39 -6.22 -2.57
N ASN A 114 -10.59 -6.15 -3.17
CA ASN A 114 -11.52 -7.27 -3.21
C ASN A 114 -10.92 -8.48 -3.94
N THR A 115 -10.21 -8.26 -5.04
CA THR A 115 -9.48 -9.33 -5.75
C THR A 115 -8.45 -10.00 -4.84
N TYR A 116 -7.60 -9.23 -4.15
CA TYR A 116 -6.60 -9.81 -3.25
C TYR A 116 -7.24 -10.57 -2.08
N LEU A 117 -8.32 -10.05 -1.51
CA LEU A 117 -9.06 -10.72 -0.43
C LEU A 117 -9.71 -12.03 -0.91
N ALA A 118 -10.31 -12.04 -2.10
CA ALA A 118 -10.91 -13.24 -2.68
C ALA A 118 -9.89 -14.36 -2.84
N ILE A 119 -8.71 -14.04 -3.41
CA ILE A 119 -7.64 -15.03 -3.60
C ILE A 119 -7.14 -15.57 -2.25
N MET A 120 -7.07 -14.74 -1.21
CA MET A 120 -6.71 -15.20 0.14
C MET A 120 -7.75 -16.13 0.76
N GLN A 121 -9.04 -15.84 0.55
CA GLN A 121 -10.13 -16.68 1.05
C GLN A 121 -10.17 -18.05 0.35
N GLU A 122 -9.82 -18.09 -0.93
CA GLU A 122 -9.74 -19.32 -1.72
C GLU A 122 -8.52 -20.19 -1.35
N ASN A 123 -7.47 -19.59 -0.77
CA ASN A 123 -6.21 -20.26 -0.45
C ASN A 123 -5.85 -20.20 1.06
N PRO A 124 -6.72 -20.71 1.95
CA PRO A 124 -6.58 -20.55 3.41
C PRO A 124 -5.27 -21.11 3.96
N GLU A 125 -4.72 -22.18 3.38
CA GLU A 125 -3.43 -22.75 3.82
C GLU A 125 -2.23 -21.84 3.53
N GLU A 126 -2.30 -21.04 2.46
CA GLU A 126 -1.25 -20.10 2.07
C GLU A 126 -1.36 -18.75 2.79
N THR A 127 -2.49 -18.46 3.45
CA THR A 127 -2.68 -17.22 4.23
C THR A 127 -1.72 -17.07 5.41
N LYS A 128 -1.06 -18.17 5.82
CA LYS A 128 0.02 -18.16 6.81
C LYS A 128 1.20 -17.27 6.37
N ASN A 129 1.39 -17.11 5.05
CA ASN A 129 2.34 -16.16 4.49
C ASN A 129 1.70 -15.41 3.29
N PRO A 130 1.08 -14.25 3.53
CA PRO A 130 0.42 -13.45 2.49
C PRO A 130 1.26 -13.13 1.26
N VAL A 131 2.60 -13.13 1.40
CA VAL A 131 3.53 -12.87 0.29
C VAL A 131 3.40 -13.88 -0.84
N ASN A 132 3.08 -15.15 -0.51
CA ASN A 132 2.90 -16.23 -1.49
C ASN A 132 1.67 -16.02 -2.36
N ILE A 133 0.68 -15.29 -1.85
CA ILE A 133 -0.58 -15.01 -2.52
C ILE A 133 -0.49 -13.70 -3.30
N ILE A 134 0.07 -12.67 -2.67
CA ILE A 134 0.10 -11.31 -3.22
C ILE A 134 0.97 -11.21 -4.47
N GLY A 135 2.14 -11.86 -4.51
CA GLY A 135 3.03 -11.81 -5.68
C GLY A 135 2.35 -12.30 -6.97
N PRO A 136 1.81 -13.53 -6.99
CA PRO A 136 1.06 -14.06 -8.13
C PRO A 136 -0.17 -13.22 -8.48
N ALA A 137 -0.94 -12.77 -7.49
CA ALA A 137 -2.12 -11.93 -7.73
C ALA A 137 -1.75 -10.59 -8.37
N PHE A 138 -0.67 -9.97 -7.93
CA PHE A 138 -0.11 -8.76 -8.53
C PHE A 138 0.33 -9.00 -9.99
N ALA A 139 1.02 -10.12 -10.25
CA ALA A 139 1.45 -10.46 -11.60
C ALA A 139 0.26 -10.68 -12.55
N CYS A 140 -0.82 -11.28 -12.05
CA CYS A 140 -2.10 -11.39 -12.76
C CYS A 140 -2.70 -10.02 -13.10
N ALA A 141 -2.77 -9.11 -12.13
CA ALA A 141 -3.25 -7.74 -12.35
C ALA A 141 -2.41 -6.97 -13.39
N CYS A 142 -1.12 -7.29 -13.51
CA CYS A 142 -0.22 -6.75 -14.53
C CYS A 142 -0.33 -7.43 -15.90
N GLY A 143 -1.19 -8.46 -16.07
CA GLY A 143 -1.29 -9.27 -17.29
C GLY A 143 -0.08 -10.19 -17.54
N ASN A 144 0.65 -10.55 -16.47
CA ASN A 144 1.92 -11.27 -16.51
C ASN A 144 1.93 -12.44 -15.49
N GLU A 145 0.83 -13.19 -15.39
CA GLU A 145 0.54 -14.20 -14.36
C GLU A 145 1.70 -15.15 -14.01
N ASN A 146 2.44 -15.63 -15.00
CA ASN A 146 3.51 -16.61 -14.83
C ASN A 146 4.92 -16.00 -14.88
N ASN A 147 5.03 -14.67 -14.91
CA ASN A 147 6.32 -14.01 -15.00
C ASN A 147 6.96 -13.87 -13.61
N ALA A 148 7.97 -14.70 -13.35
CA ALA A 148 8.68 -14.72 -12.07
C ALA A 148 9.24 -13.34 -11.66
N ILE A 149 9.67 -12.50 -12.60
CA ILE A 149 10.18 -11.16 -12.31
C ILE A 149 9.06 -10.27 -11.75
N VAL A 150 7.87 -10.32 -12.35
CA VAL A 150 6.71 -9.52 -11.92
C VAL A 150 6.19 -10.02 -10.57
N ILE A 151 6.11 -11.33 -10.38
CA ILE A 151 5.73 -11.95 -9.09
C ILE A 151 6.66 -11.46 -7.97
N LEU A 152 7.97 -11.59 -8.17
CA LEU A 152 8.98 -11.17 -7.19
C LEU A 152 8.93 -9.66 -6.92
N THR A 153 8.63 -8.86 -7.96
CA THR A 153 8.46 -7.41 -7.84
C THR A 153 7.30 -7.04 -6.92
N GLY A 154 6.13 -7.67 -7.11
CA GLY A 154 4.97 -7.48 -6.25
C GLY A 154 5.24 -7.94 -4.81
N SER A 155 5.79 -9.15 -4.64
CA SER A 155 6.16 -9.69 -3.33
C SER A 155 7.16 -8.80 -2.59
N LYS A 156 8.17 -8.25 -3.29
CA LYS A 156 9.16 -7.32 -2.74
C LYS A 156 8.49 -6.03 -2.26
N MET A 157 7.67 -5.40 -3.10
CA MET A 157 6.94 -4.18 -2.71
C MET A 157 6.08 -4.42 -1.48
N PHE A 158 5.28 -5.48 -1.48
CA PHE A 158 4.40 -5.82 -0.37
C PHE A 158 5.18 -6.01 0.94
N THR A 159 6.22 -6.85 0.91
CA THR A 159 7.03 -7.18 2.10
C THR A 159 7.77 -5.96 2.64
N GLN A 160 8.38 -5.16 1.76
CA GLN A 160 9.09 -3.93 2.17
C GLN A 160 8.13 -2.90 2.76
N THR A 161 6.94 -2.76 2.17
CA THR A 161 5.89 -1.86 2.69
C THR A 161 5.44 -2.28 4.08
N LEU A 162 5.14 -3.57 4.29
CA LEU A 162 4.78 -4.09 5.62
C LEU A 162 5.90 -3.86 6.64
N GLY A 163 7.15 -4.14 6.25
CA GLY A 163 8.31 -3.94 7.11
C GLY A 163 8.49 -2.48 7.52
N ALA A 164 8.40 -1.55 6.57
CA ALA A 164 8.52 -0.12 6.82
C ALA A 164 7.41 0.41 7.75
N VAL A 165 6.16 0.02 7.52
CA VAL A 165 5.04 0.44 8.40
C VAL A 165 5.21 -0.15 9.80
N LYS A 166 5.62 -1.42 9.92
CA LYS A 166 5.88 -2.04 11.22
C LYS A 166 6.98 -1.31 11.99
N GLU A 167 8.09 -1.00 11.32
CA GLU A 167 9.20 -0.26 11.91
C GLU A 167 8.76 1.14 12.36
N TYR A 168 8.02 1.85 11.51
CA TYR A 168 7.50 3.17 11.83
C TYR A 168 6.57 3.14 13.05
N LEU A 169 5.59 2.22 13.08
CA LEU A 169 4.67 2.07 14.22
C LEU A 169 5.37 1.70 15.53
N ASN A 170 6.51 1.00 15.47
CA ASN A 170 7.28 0.61 16.67
C ASN A 170 8.14 1.75 17.24
N ILE A 171 8.53 2.73 16.42
CA ILE A 171 9.45 3.81 16.82
C ILE A 171 8.67 5.04 17.33
N ILE A 172 7.50 5.30 16.77
CA ILE A 172 6.69 6.47 17.15
C ILE A 172 6.06 6.31 18.53
N LYS A 173 5.94 7.42 19.26
CA LYS A 173 5.04 7.53 20.42
C LYS A 173 3.87 8.41 20.03
N ILE A 174 2.66 7.88 20.21
CA ILE A 174 1.43 8.62 19.87
C ILE A 174 0.94 9.32 21.13
N ASP A 175 0.87 10.65 21.08
CA ASP A 175 0.32 11.45 22.17
C ASP A 175 -1.12 11.00 22.49
N ASP A 176 -1.42 10.85 23.77
CA ASP A 176 -2.73 10.34 24.18
C ASP A 176 -3.86 11.29 23.80
N ILE A 177 -4.97 10.71 23.36
CA ILE A 177 -6.21 11.42 23.09
C ILE A 177 -6.66 12.04 24.42
N LYS A 178 -6.50 13.35 24.57
CA LYS A 178 -7.17 14.10 25.63
C LYS A 178 -8.66 14.10 25.32
N LEU A 179 -9.38 13.15 25.89
CA LEU A 179 -10.84 13.22 26.00
C LEU A 179 -11.15 14.38 26.95
N ASN A 180 -11.57 15.51 26.38
CA ASN A 180 -12.22 16.59 27.14
C ASN A 180 -13.63 16.15 27.54
#